data_AF-R9NZ78-F1
#
_entry.id   AF-R9NZ78-F1
#
_cell.length_a   1.000
_cell.length_b   1.000
_cell.length_c   1.000
_cell.angle_alpha   90.00
_cell.angle_beta   90.00
_cell.angle_gamma   90.00
#
_symmetry.space_group_name_H-M   'P 1'
#
loop_
_entity.id
_entity.type
_entity.pdbx_description
1 polymer ?
#
loop_
_entity_poly.entity_id
_entity_poly.type
_entity_poly.pdbx_seq_one_letter_code
_entity_poly.pdbx_strand_id
1 'polypeptide(L)'
;MTMSSLYQKVRSVSFDVLWRTALVRLPRAVPISTLKWTSPEGPHPFVFHLPSRSDEYTIPLHIFVPQSLYDSAPADGAPVLVDFHGGGFYLGSCLEQAPFCAYMARKLDSIVISVDYRMGPFHSFPAAIEDGEDVLSAILDKDFPGYKPLREAVAARIQSEKAKIAKRGAAAIDEQHKQELQKGNIEQITVPTQSKSSTTPASSSTAGSSRPAFDFDSTKVAVSGFSSGGNLALNLALDIRPPELESPWPSRFTPNYSTPIPLLLFYPSFDLRQLPSQRSRPEHMGLPSAFWTQVADSLAPTYAERDQTSHPRVSPGLASLDSLHPAARMFLVLCELDTLSEQSKQWVAKVQAHKRTEHLVVEDVANMKHGWTQMPDGWLSPEEKQAKQAVFTKATAFVDWAWNGAQGQDKPKSQLVVPQKDTGKAQTADISPKEVV
;
A
#
# COMPACT_ATOMS: atom_id res chain seq x y z
N MET A 1 -23.23 -5.19 1.85
CA MET A 1 -23.35 -6.02 3.07
C MET A 1 -24.68 -5.74 3.77
N THR A 2 -25.55 -6.74 3.97
CA THR A 2 -26.81 -6.55 4.71
C THR A 2 -26.55 -6.50 6.23
N MET A 3 -27.33 -5.74 6.99
CA MET A 3 -27.18 -5.65 8.46
C MET A 3 -27.25 -7.02 9.16
N SER A 4 -27.98 -7.98 8.58
CA SER A 4 -28.10 -9.35 9.08
C SER A 4 -26.78 -10.14 9.00
N SER A 5 -26.00 -9.98 7.91
CA SER A 5 -24.72 -10.66 7.73
C SER A 5 -23.61 -10.15 8.66
N LEU A 6 -23.57 -8.84 8.92
CA LEU A 6 -22.61 -8.24 9.85
C LEU A 6 -22.93 -8.66 11.29
N TYR A 7 -24.21 -8.72 11.66
CA TYR A 7 -24.64 -9.16 12.98
C TYR A 7 -24.29 -10.62 13.26
N GLN A 8 -24.45 -11.49 12.26
CA GLN A 8 -24.03 -12.90 12.35
C GLN A 8 -22.50 -13.03 12.51
N LYS A 9 -21.71 -12.27 11.74
CA LYS A 9 -20.25 -12.24 11.87
C LYS A 9 -19.77 -11.72 13.23
N VAL A 10 -20.43 -10.69 13.78
CA VAL A 10 -20.07 -10.17 15.10
C VAL A 10 -20.34 -11.21 16.18
N ARG A 11 -21.45 -11.95 16.08
CA ARG A 11 -21.80 -13.02 17.04
C ARG A 11 -20.90 -14.26 16.97
N SER A 12 -20.24 -14.51 15.84
CA SER A 12 -19.33 -15.64 15.68
C SER A 12 -17.93 -15.40 16.26
N VAL A 13 -17.59 -14.15 16.60
CA VAL A 13 -16.28 -13.79 17.18
C VAL A 13 -16.37 -13.77 18.70
N SER A 14 -15.36 -14.32 19.38
CA SER A 14 -15.32 -14.33 20.85
C SER A 14 -15.27 -12.90 21.41
N PHE A 15 -15.89 -12.69 22.57
CA PHE A 15 -15.84 -11.39 23.25
C PHE A 15 -14.40 -10.91 23.48
N ASP A 16 -13.50 -11.85 23.81
CA ASP A 16 -12.07 -11.61 24.03
C ASP A 16 -11.38 -10.95 22.81
N VAL A 17 -11.70 -11.43 21.60
CA VAL A 17 -11.22 -10.86 20.34
C VAL A 17 -11.94 -9.56 20.01
N LEU A 18 -13.25 -9.47 20.27
CA LEU A 18 -14.05 -8.27 19.96
C LEU A 18 -13.57 -7.03 20.72
N TRP A 19 -13.38 -7.13 22.04
CA TRP A 19 -12.98 -5.96 22.83
C TRP A 19 -11.55 -5.52 22.48
N ARG A 20 -10.63 -6.47 22.20
CA ARG A 20 -9.28 -6.16 21.73
C ARG A 20 -9.28 -5.52 20.36
N THR A 21 -10.13 -6.01 19.46
CA THR A 21 -10.34 -5.41 18.14
C THR A 21 -10.83 -3.97 18.28
N ALA A 22 -11.80 -3.73 19.17
CA ALA A 22 -12.29 -2.38 19.45
C ALA A 22 -11.15 -1.47 19.97
N LEU A 23 -10.35 -1.97 20.91
CA LEU A 23 -9.21 -1.23 21.47
C LEU A 23 -8.19 -0.80 20.40
N VAL A 24 -7.73 -1.73 19.56
CA VAL A 24 -6.69 -1.43 18.56
C VAL A 24 -7.22 -0.62 17.37
N ARG A 25 -8.53 -0.56 17.18
CA ARG A 25 -9.17 0.22 16.11
C ARG A 25 -9.66 1.60 16.56
N LEU A 26 -9.51 1.97 17.83
CA LEU A 26 -9.76 3.36 18.29
C LEU A 26 -9.01 4.40 17.44
N PRO A 27 -7.74 4.20 17.03
CA PRO A 27 -7.04 5.14 16.14
C PRO A 27 -7.72 5.31 14.78
N ARG A 28 -8.46 4.30 14.28
CA ARG A 28 -9.23 4.44 13.03
C ARG A 28 -10.43 5.39 13.16
N ALA A 29 -10.87 5.68 14.38
CA ALA A 29 -11.88 6.69 14.67
C ALA A 29 -11.30 8.11 14.80
N VAL A 30 -9.97 8.27 14.67
CA VAL A 30 -9.34 9.59 14.67
C VAL A 30 -9.86 10.39 13.48
N PRO A 31 -10.40 11.59 13.71
CA PRO A 31 -10.98 12.39 12.63
C PRO A 31 -9.96 12.70 11.55
N ILE A 32 -10.41 12.75 10.29
CA ILE A 32 -9.56 13.12 9.15
C ILE A 32 -8.93 14.51 9.28
N SER A 33 -9.52 15.37 10.11
CA SER A 33 -8.97 16.69 10.43
C SER A 33 -7.57 16.65 11.07
N THR A 34 -7.11 15.48 11.52
CA THR A 34 -5.72 15.27 11.95
C THR A 34 -4.70 15.34 10.81
N LEU A 35 -5.12 15.13 9.55
CA LEU A 35 -4.24 15.27 8.38
C LEU A 35 -3.64 16.68 8.26
N LYS A 36 -4.28 17.71 8.84
CA LYS A 36 -3.69 19.06 8.87
C LYS A 36 -2.35 19.12 9.60
N TRP A 37 -2.12 18.22 10.54
CA TRP A 37 -0.88 18.16 11.32
C TRP A 37 0.08 17.11 10.77
N THR A 38 -0.44 15.99 10.27
CA THR A 38 0.37 14.85 9.84
C THR A 38 0.75 14.90 8.36
N SER A 39 -0.04 15.57 7.51
CA SER A 39 0.17 15.70 6.06
C SER A 39 -0.26 17.08 5.52
N PRO A 40 0.24 18.20 6.07
CA PRO A 40 -0.22 19.55 5.73
C PRO A 40 -0.03 19.95 4.26
N GLU A 41 0.95 19.36 3.57
CA GLU A 41 1.30 19.69 2.19
C GLU A 41 0.33 19.13 1.14
N GLY A 42 -0.51 18.15 1.48
CA GLY A 42 -1.37 17.47 0.50
C GLY A 42 -0.59 16.79 -0.65
N PRO A 43 -1.23 16.36 -1.76
CA PRO A 43 -2.67 16.42 -1.96
C PRO A 43 -3.38 15.61 -0.89
N HIS A 44 -4.62 15.97 -0.61
CA HIS A 44 -5.46 15.21 0.30
C HIS A 44 -6.36 14.28 -0.51
N PRO A 45 -6.68 13.09 0.03
CA PRO A 45 -7.40 12.10 -0.76
C PRO A 45 -8.87 12.48 -0.91
N PHE A 46 -9.49 12.00 -1.99
CA PHE A 46 -10.93 11.76 -2.00
C PHE A 46 -11.18 10.26 -1.80
N VAL A 47 -12.38 9.89 -1.36
CA VAL A 47 -12.76 8.49 -1.19
C VAL A 47 -13.61 8.03 -2.36
N PHE A 48 -13.24 6.89 -2.93
CA PHE A 48 -14.03 6.17 -3.93
C PHE A 48 -14.27 4.73 -3.48
N HIS A 49 -15.49 4.24 -3.63
CA HIS A 49 -15.85 2.86 -3.30
C HIS A 49 -15.80 2.02 -4.58
N LEU A 50 -14.69 1.32 -4.79
CA LEU A 50 -14.46 0.49 -5.97
C LEU A 50 -15.36 -0.76 -5.93
N PRO A 51 -16.10 -1.07 -7.00
CA PRO A 51 -16.75 -2.38 -7.15
C PRO A 51 -15.73 -3.52 -7.04
N SER A 52 -15.93 -4.43 -6.08
CA SER A 52 -15.06 -5.61 -5.93
C SER A 52 -15.48 -6.73 -6.89
N ARG A 53 -14.76 -7.86 -6.85
CA ARG A 53 -15.17 -9.12 -7.51
C ARG A 53 -16.53 -9.66 -7.05
N SER A 54 -17.04 -9.17 -5.93
CA SER A 54 -18.35 -9.51 -5.37
C SER A 54 -19.30 -8.31 -5.46
N ASP A 55 -20.53 -8.56 -5.87
CA ASP A 55 -21.60 -7.55 -5.91
C ASP A 55 -22.04 -7.09 -4.50
N GLU A 56 -21.57 -7.73 -3.42
CA GLU A 56 -21.99 -7.44 -2.04
C GLU A 56 -21.10 -6.43 -1.31
N TYR A 57 -19.93 -6.13 -1.87
CA TYR A 57 -18.88 -5.34 -1.24
C TYR A 57 -18.19 -4.41 -2.22
N THR A 58 -17.87 -3.21 -1.74
CA THR A 58 -17.04 -2.24 -2.44
C THR A 58 -15.82 -1.93 -1.59
N ILE A 59 -14.65 -1.79 -2.21
CA ILE A 59 -13.39 -1.52 -1.53
C ILE A 59 -13.23 0.01 -1.41
N PRO A 60 -13.16 0.58 -0.19
CA PRO A 60 -12.89 2.00 -0.03
C PRO A 60 -11.45 2.31 -0.43
N LEU A 61 -11.28 3.27 -1.32
CA LEU A 61 -10.00 3.75 -1.81
C LEU A 61 -9.80 5.20 -1.41
N HIS A 62 -8.67 5.51 -0.78
CA HIS A 62 -8.22 6.88 -0.57
C HIS A 62 -7.28 7.25 -1.72
N ILE A 63 -7.77 8.09 -2.64
CA ILE A 63 -7.08 8.40 -3.89
C ILE A 63 -6.49 9.81 -3.82
N PHE A 64 -5.18 9.89 -3.99
CA PHE A 64 -4.38 11.11 -4.00
C PHE A 64 -4.05 11.49 -5.43
N VAL A 65 -4.46 12.68 -5.84
CA VAL A 65 -4.26 13.20 -7.21
C VAL A 65 -3.28 14.38 -7.15
N PRO A 66 -2.11 14.30 -7.81
CA PRO A 66 -1.16 15.41 -7.82
C PRO A 66 -1.70 16.60 -8.61
N GLN A 67 -1.22 17.79 -8.24
CA GLN A 67 -1.71 19.07 -8.77
C GLN A 67 -1.54 19.18 -10.30
N SER A 68 -0.45 18.64 -10.85
CA SER A 68 -0.13 18.65 -12.27
C SER A 68 -1.24 18.07 -13.15
N LEU A 69 -1.96 17.04 -12.67
CA LEU A 69 -3.05 16.39 -13.41
C LEU A 69 -4.27 17.30 -13.54
N TYR A 70 -4.41 18.28 -12.65
CA TYR A 70 -5.39 19.35 -12.78
C TYR A 70 -4.96 20.42 -13.79
N ASP A 71 -3.69 20.52 -14.14
CA ASP A 71 -3.24 21.45 -15.18
C ASP A 71 -3.32 20.77 -16.55
N SER A 72 -2.65 19.62 -16.70
CA SER A 72 -2.60 18.83 -17.91
C SER A 72 -2.50 17.34 -17.58
N ALA A 73 -3.49 16.55 -18.00
CA ALA A 73 -3.43 15.10 -17.83
C ALA A 73 -2.55 14.50 -18.95
N PRO A 74 -1.62 13.59 -18.64
CA PRO A 74 -0.76 12.97 -19.65
C PRO A 74 -1.57 12.27 -20.72
N ALA A 75 -1.12 12.41 -21.98
CA ALA A 75 -1.80 11.79 -23.11
C ALA A 75 -1.77 10.26 -23.02
N ASP A 76 -0.78 9.65 -22.37
CA ASP A 76 -0.63 8.18 -22.28
C ASP A 76 -1.20 7.58 -20.98
N GLY A 77 -1.84 8.41 -20.16
CA GLY A 77 -2.35 8.03 -18.84
C GLY A 77 -1.42 8.46 -17.70
N ALA A 78 -1.94 8.48 -16.47
CA ALA A 78 -1.16 8.86 -15.29
C ALA A 78 -0.46 7.64 -14.66
N PRO A 79 0.82 7.74 -14.26
CA PRO A 79 1.47 6.72 -13.43
C PRO A 79 0.67 6.49 -12.14
N VAL A 80 0.75 5.27 -11.60
CA VAL A 80 0.00 4.90 -10.39
C VAL A 80 0.82 4.09 -9.41
N LEU A 81 0.69 4.43 -8.13
CA LEU A 81 1.21 3.67 -7.01
C LEU A 81 0.04 3.16 -6.15
N VAL A 82 -0.05 1.85 -5.95
CA VAL A 82 -1.02 1.21 -5.06
C VAL A 82 -0.37 0.97 -3.71
N ASP A 83 -0.93 1.53 -2.64
CA ASP A 83 -0.36 1.47 -1.30
C ASP A 83 -1.24 0.67 -0.33
N PHE A 84 -0.59 -0.16 0.49
CA PHE A 84 -1.21 -0.93 1.56
C PHE A 84 -0.69 -0.48 2.93
N HIS A 85 -1.59 -0.02 3.78
CA HIS A 85 -1.24 0.35 5.16
C HIS A 85 -0.80 -0.87 5.98
N GLY A 86 -0.05 -0.63 7.06
CA GLY A 86 0.33 -1.66 8.02
C GLY A 86 -0.75 -1.93 9.08
N GLY A 87 -0.44 -2.81 10.04
CA GLY A 87 -1.31 -3.09 11.18
C GLY A 87 -1.69 -4.55 11.40
N GLY A 88 -0.82 -5.48 11.00
CA GLY A 88 -0.98 -6.90 11.31
C GLY A 88 -2.26 -7.53 10.74
N PHE A 89 -2.90 -6.90 9.75
CA PHE A 89 -4.20 -7.28 9.19
C PHE A 89 -5.41 -7.18 10.14
N TYR A 90 -5.27 -6.52 11.29
CA TYR A 90 -6.37 -6.31 12.25
C TYR A 90 -6.49 -4.87 12.78
N LEU A 91 -5.47 -4.03 12.59
CA LEU A 91 -5.46 -2.59 12.88
C LEU A 91 -4.88 -1.77 11.71
N GLY A 92 -4.75 -0.46 11.92
CA GLY A 92 -4.15 0.49 10.97
C GLY A 92 -5.18 1.08 10.02
N SER A 93 -4.83 2.13 9.27
CA SER A 93 -5.73 2.76 8.29
C SER A 93 -5.01 3.52 7.18
N CYS A 94 -5.72 3.80 6.08
CA CYS A 94 -5.24 4.68 5.01
C CYS A 94 -4.85 6.08 5.51
N LEU A 95 -5.47 6.57 6.60
CA LEU A 95 -5.18 7.91 7.13
C LEU A 95 -3.83 7.99 7.85
N GLU A 96 -3.41 6.91 8.53
CA GLU A 96 -2.05 6.80 9.10
C GLU A 96 -0.99 6.84 7.99
N GLN A 97 -1.36 6.37 6.81
CA GLN A 97 -0.51 6.25 5.64
C GLN A 97 -0.54 7.45 4.70
N ALA A 98 -1.49 8.36 4.91
CA ALA A 98 -1.70 9.53 4.07
C ALA A 98 -0.46 10.43 3.92
N PRO A 99 0.39 10.66 4.95
CA PRO A 99 1.61 11.48 4.76
C PRO A 99 2.57 10.88 3.72
N PHE A 100 2.74 9.56 3.72
CA PHE A 100 3.54 8.86 2.72
C PHE A 100 2.87 8.92 1.34
N CYS A 101 1.58 8.61 1.26
CA CYS A 101 0.84 8.63 0.00
C CYS A 101 0.86 10.00 -0.67
N ALA A 102 0.61 11.06 0.11
CA ALA A 102 0.70 12.43 -0.35
C ALA A 102 2.12 12.77 -0.83
N TYR A 103 3.15 12.39 -0.06
CA TYR A 103 4.56 12.61 -0.43
C TYR A 103 4.88 11.95 -1.77
N MET A 104 4.52 10.67 -1.94
CA MET A 104 4.77 9.93 -3.19
C MET A 104 4.00 10.53 -4.37
N ALA A 105 2.74 10.95 -4.16
CA ALA A 105 1.96 11.63 -5.20
C ALA A 105 2.66 12.90 -5.69
N ARG A 106 3.17 13.75 -4.77
CA ARG A 106 3.92 14.97 -5.11
C ARG A 106 5.25 14.67 -5.80
N LYS A 107 5.99 13.67 -5.32
CA LYS A 107 7.38 13.43 -5.75
C LYS A 107 7.51 12.63 -7.03
N LEU A 108 6.57 11.72 -7.29
CA LEU A 108 6.53 10.92 -8.51
C LEU A 108 5.59 11.48 -9.57
N ASP A 109 4.85 12.54 -9.25
CA ASP A 109 3.79 13.08 -10.10
C ASP A 109 2.79 12.00 -10.55
N SER A 110 2.38 11.16 -9.59
CA SER A 110 1.59 9.95 -9.82
C SER A 110 0.31 9.93 -8.99
N ILE A 111 -0.71 9.22 -9.49
CA ILE A 111 -1.87 8.88 -8.67
C ILE A 111 -1.42 7.90 -7.59
N VAL A 112 -1.77 8.15 -6.33
CA VAL A 112 -1.58 7.17 -5.25
C VAL A 112 -2.92 6.67 -4.77
N ILE A 113 -3.10 5.34 -4.76
CA ILE A 113 -4.32 4.67 -4.29
C ILE A 113 -3.99 3.91 -3.02
N SER A 114 -4.39 4.44 -1.86
CA SER A 114 -4.29 3.71 -0.59
C SER A 114 -5.55 2.86 -0.39
N VAL A 115 -5.38 1.55 -0.21
CA VAL A 115 -6.46 0.56 -0.18
C VAL A 115 -6.91 0.31 1.27
N ASP A 116 -8.18 0.58 1.61
CA ASP A 116 -8.75 0.24 2.92
C ASP A 116 -9.26 -1.21 2.91
N TYR A 117 -8.30 -2.13 2.83
CA TYR A 117 -8.56 -3.55 2.62
C TYR A 117 -9.28 -4.21 3.83
N ARG A 118 -10.01 -5.29 3.55
CA ARG A 118 -10.72 -6.10 4.55
C ARG A 118 -9.74 -6.73 5.54
N MET A 119 -10.12 -6.73 6.83
CA MET A 119 -9.25 -7.12 7.94
C MET A 119 -9.94 -8.06 8.94
N GLY A 120 -9.12 -8.87 9.63
CA GLY A 120 -9.52 -9.69 10.75
C GLY A 120 -10.04 -8.83 11.93
N PRO A 121 -10.98 -9.34 12.72
CA PRO A 121 -11.54 -10.70 12.71
C PRO A 121 -12.72 -10.91 11.76
N PHE A 122 -13.21 -9.86 11.10
CA PHE A 122 -14.44 -9.94 10.30
C PHE A 122 -14.21 -10.50 8.88
N HIS A 123 -12.96 -10.46 8.45
CA HIS A 123 -12.50 -10.92 7.15
C HIS A 123 -11.09 -11.50 7.27
N SER A 124 -11.01 -12.82 7.26
CA SER A 124 -9.76 -13.57 7.28
C SER A 124 -9.18 -13.71 5.86
N PHE A 125 -8.00 -14.30 5.76
CA PHE A 125 -7.37 -14.73 4.53
C PHE A 125 -8.38 -15.53 3.68
N PRO A 126 -8.54 -15.20 2.39
CA PRO A 126 -7.67 -14.33 1.58
C PRO A 126 -8.17 -12.90 1.35
N ALA A 127 -9.17 -12.42 2.10
CA ALA A 127 -9.91 -11.19 1.78
C ALA A 127 -9.05 -9.95 1.49
N ALA A 128 -8.00 -9.71 2.29
CA ALA A 128 -7.12 -8.56 2.10
C ALA A 128 -6.32 -8.62 0.78
N ILE A 129 -5.89 -9.81 0.37
CA ILE A 129 -5.16 -10.04 -0.88
C ILE A 129 -6.12 -9.86 -2.07
N GLU A 130 -7.33 -10.41 -1.95
CA GLU A 130 -8.36 -10.25 -2.98
C GLU A 130 -8.70 -8.78 -3.24
N ASP A 131 -8.80 -7.96 -2.19
CA ASP A 131 -9.06 -6.53 -2.34
C ASP A 131 -7.91 -5.83 -3.08
N GLY A 132 -6.66 -6.18 -2.78
CA GLY A 132 -5.50 -5.66 -3.51
C GLY A 132 -5.46 -6.11 -4.97
N GLU A 133 -5.81 -7.37 -5.24
CA GLU A 133 -5.93 -7.90 -6.61
C GLU A 133 -7.04 -7.21 -7.41
N ASP A 134 -8.18 -6.92 -6.78
CA ASP A 134 -9.31 -6.24 -7.42
C ASP A 134 -8.96 -4.80 -7.79
N VAL A 135 -8.22 -4.09 -6.92
CA VAL A 135 -7.69 -2.76 -7.24
C VAL A 135 -6.70 -2.82 -8.41
N LEU A 136 -5.79 -3.78 -8.39
CA LEU A 136 -4.82 -3.94 -9.48
C LEU A 136 -5.50 -4.33 -10.81
N SER A 137 -6.55 -5.16 -10.75
CA SER A 137 -7.37 -5.53 -11.91
C SER A 137 -8.15 -4.33 -12.44
N ALA A 138 -8.71 -3.46 -11.58
CA ALA A 138 -9.35 -2.23 -12.01
C ALA A 138 -8.39 -1.25 -12.72
N ILE A 139 -7.09 -1.33 -12.42
CA ILE A 139 -6.07 -0.55 -13.12
C ILE A 139 -5.75 -1.17 -14.48
N LEU A 140 -5.48 -2.48 -14.51
CA LEU A 140 -4.85 -3.17 -15.65
C LEU A 140 -5.81 -3.90 -16.60
N ASP A 141 -6.94 -4.40 -16.12
CA ASP A 141 -7.84 -5.30 -16.84
C ASP A 141 -9.13 -4.58 -17.27
N LYS A 142 -9.27 -4.35 -18.58
CA LYS A 142 -10.41 -3.66 -19.20
C LYS A 142 -11.75 -4.32 -18.95
N ASP A 143 -11.74 -5.63 -18.72
CA ASP A 143 -12.94 -6.43 -18.52
C ASP A 143 -13.33 -6.53 -17.04
N PHE A 144 -12.48 -6.05 -16.13
CA PHE A 144 -12.79 -6.03 -14.70
C PHE A 144 -13.91 -5.02 -14.39
N PRO A 145 -14.94 -5.38 -13.59
CA PRO A 145 -16.07 -4.49 -13.28
C PRO A 145 -15.67 -3.12 -12.72
N GLY A 146 -14.58 -3.06 -11.95
CA GLY A 146 -14.03 -1.82 -11.38
C GLY A 146 -13.26 -0.95 -12.37
N TYR A 147 -12.92 -1.43 -13.57
CA TYR A 147 -12.02 -0.74 -14.52
C TYR A 147 -12.56 0.62 -14.96
N LYS A 148 -13.81 0.65 -15.44
CA LYS A 148 -14.47 1.86 -15.91
C LYS A 148 -14.86 2.80 -14.75
N PRO A 149 -15.51 2.32 -13.67
CA PRO A 149 -15.85 3.17 -12.52
C PRO A 149 -14.65 3.89 -11.90
N LEU A 150 -13.49 3.23 -11.78
CA LEU A 150 -12.29 3.86 -11.22
C LEU A 150 -11.82 5.05 -12.07
N ARG A 151 -11.78 4.89 -13.40
CA ARG A 151 -11.41 5.97 -14.33
C ARG A 151 -12.41 7.11 -14.31
N GLU A 152 -13.70 6.81 -14.25
CA GLU A 152 -14.76 7.81 -14.16
C GLU A 152 -14.67 8.62 -12.87
N ALA A 153 -14.38 7.98 -11.73
CA ALA A 153 -14.19 8.66 -10.45
C ALA A 153 -12.99 9.63 -10.47
N VAL A 154 -11.85 9.19 -11.00
CA VAL A 154 -10.65 10.04 -11.12
C VAL A 154 -10.87 11.16 -12.13
N ALA A 155 -11.50 10.89 -13.27
CA ALA A 155 -11.86 11.91 -14.26
C ALA A 155 -12.80 12.97 -13.66
N ALA A 156 -13.81 12.55 -12.90
CA ALA A 156 -14.74 13.46 -12.23
C ALA A 156 -14.01 14.36 -11.21
N ARG A 157 -13.08 13.79 -10.42
CA ARG A 157 -12.24 14.58 -9.52
C ARG A 157 -11.42 15.62 -10.29
N ILE A 158 -10.71 15.19 -11.34
CA ILE A 158 -9.85 16.10 -12.13
C ILE A 158 -10.67 17.22 -12.77
N GLN A 159 -11.84 16.93 -13.33
CA GLN A 159 -12.72 17.93 -13.96
C GLN A 159 -13.28 18.92 -12.93
N SER A 160 -13.74 18.42 -11.78
CA SER A 160 -14.23 19.23 -10.67
C SER A 160 -13.16 20.21 -10.19
N GLU A 161 -11.94 19.71 -9.97
CA GLU A 161 -10.80 20.53 -9.53
C GLU A 161 -10.36 21.55 -10.59
N LYS A 162 -10.27 21.13 -11.86
CA LYS A 162 -10.02 22.05 -12.99
C LYS A 162 -11.00 23.22 -13.02
N ALA A 163 -12.30 22.94 -12.88
CA ALA A 163 -13.33 23.98 -12.89
C ALA A 163 -13.22 24.93 -11.68
N LYS A 164 -12.94 24.38 -10.49
CA LYS A 164 -12.71 25.16 -9.27
C LYS A 164 -11.48 26.07 -9.39
N ILE A 165 -10.36 25.53 -9.89
CA ILE A 165 -9.10 26.25 -10.10
C ILE A 165 -9.26 27.34 -11.16
N ALA A 166 -9.91 27.06 -12.29
CA ALA A 166 -10.18 28.07 -13.31
C ALA A 166 -11.02 29.25 -12.79
N LYS A 167 -11.92 29.00 -11.84
CA LYS A 167 -12.80 30.02 -11.25
C LYS A 167 -12.14 30.83 -10.13
N ARG A 168 -11.28 30.20 -9.31
CA ARG A 168 -10.80 30.77 -8.02
C ARG A 168 -9.28 30.86 -7.89
N GLY A 169 -8.53 30.25 -8.79
CA GLY A 169 -7.08 30.08 -8.71
C GLY A 169 -6.67 28.90 -7.82
N ALA A 170 -5.53 28.28 -8.15
CA ALA A 170 -5.04 27.08 -7.47
C ALA A 170 -4.80 27.28 -5.96
N ALA A 171 -4.19 28.41 -5.57
CA ALA A 171 -3.92 28.71 -4.17
C ALA A 171 -5.20 28.81 -3.31
N ALA A 172 -6.28 29.37 -3.85
CA ALA A 172 -7.54 29.50 -3.13
C ALA A 172 -8.28 28.16 -2.96
N ILE A 173 -8.09 27.23 -3.92
CA ILE A 173 -8.65 25.88 -3.84
C ILE A 173 -7.84 25.00 -2.89
N ASP A 174 -6.51 25.10 -2.90
CA ASP A 174 -5.66 24.43 -1.90
C ASP A 174 -6.01 24.87 -0.47
N GLU A 175 -6.19 26.17 -0.26
CA GLU A 175 -6.63 26.70 1.04
C GLU A 175 -8.05 26.24 1.42
N GLN A 176 -8.98 26.17 0.45
CA GLN A 176 -10.30 25.60 0.71
C GLN A 176 -10.21 24.13 1.13
N HIS A 177 -9.40 23.31 0.45
CA HIS A 177 -9.22 21.92 0.82
C HIS A 177 -8.69 21.79 2.25
N LYS A 178 -7.68 22.60 2.61
CA LYS A 178 -7.17 22.67 3.99
C LYS A 178 -8.28 23.00 4.99
N GLN A 179 -9.18 23.92 4.66
CA GLN A 179 -10.31 24.29 5.52
C GLN A 179 -11.40 23.20 5.60
N GLU A 180 -11.73 22.53 4.51
CA GLU A 180 -12.70 21.42 4.50
C GLU A 180 -12.20 20.24 5.33
N LEU A 181 -10.91 19.95 5.25
CA LEU A 181 -10.26 18.94 6.09
C LEU A 181 -10.27 19.33 7.56
N GLN A 182 -10.05 20.61 7.90
CA GLN A 182 -10.17 21.09 9.28
C GLN A 182 -11.57 20.81 9.85
N LYS A 183 -12.61 20.85 9.01
CA LYS A 183 -13.99 20.52 9.37
C LYS A 183 -14.26 19.01 9.41
N GLY A 184 -13.29 18.19 9.04
CA GLY A 184 -13.40 16.73 9.00
C GLY A 184 -14.10 16.19 7.75
N ASN A 185 -14.26 17.03 6.71
CA ASN A 185 -14.91 16.61 5.48
C ASN A 185 -13.89 16.00 4.52
N ILE A 186 -14.22 14.82 3.99
CA ILE A 186 -13.55 14.24 2.83
C ILE A 186 -14.56 14.10 1.71
N GLU A 187 -14.17 14.51 0.50
CA GLU A 187 -15.02 14.31 -0.66
C GLU A 187 -15.17 12.81 -0.92
N GLN A 188 -16.43 12.36 -1.01
CA GLN A 188 -16.75 11.03 -1.49
C GLN A 188 -17.31 11.15 -2.91
N ILE A 189 -16.65 10.49 -3.86
CA ILE A 189 -17.13 10.43 -5.23
C ILE A 189 -17.89 9.12 -5.39
N THR A 190 -19.16 9.23 -5.78
CA THR A 190 -19.97 8.09 -6.19
C THR A 190 -20.21 8.19 -7.69
N VAL A 191 -19.76 7.19 -8.43
CA VAL A 191 -20.05 7.09 -9.87
C VAL A 191 -21.44 6.47 -10.01
N PRO A 192 -22.37 7.06 -10.80
CA PRO A 192 -23.68 6.46 -11.01
C PRO A 192 -23.55 5.06 -11.58
N THR A 193 -24.04 4.05 -10.86
CA THR A 193 -24.17 2.70 -11.40
C THR A 193 -25.11 2.79 -12.60
N GLN A 194 -24.66 2.41 -13.80
CA GLN A 194 -25.57 2.25 -14.93
C GLN A 194 -26.62 1.23 -14.50
N SER A 195 -27.84 1.68 -14.25
CA SER A 195 -28.95 0.78 -14.00
C SER A 195 -29.09 -0.11 -15.22
N LYS A 196 -29.20 -1.42 -15.02
CA LYS A 196 -29.62 -2.36 -16.07
C LYS A 196 -31.07 -2.01 -16.43
N SER A 197 -31.23 -1.00 -17.28
CA SER A 197 -32.47 -0.71 -17.98
C SER A 197 -32.70 -1.84 -18.97
N SER A 198 -33.60 -2.76 -18.61
CA SER A 198 -34.17 -3.73 -19.53
C SER A 198 -35.01 -3.00 -20.57
N THR A 199 -34.41 -2.67 -21.71
CA THR A 199 -35.14 -2.30 -22.91
C THR A 199 -34.43 -2.82 -24.16
N THR A 200 -35.22 -3.50 -24.98
CA THR A 200 -34.98 -4.24 -26.22
C THR A 200 -34.06 -3.50 -27.22
N PRO A 201 -33.24 -4.20 -28.03
CA PRO A 201 -32.28 -3.56 -28.91
C PRO A 201 -32.97 -2.96 -30.15
N ALA A 202 -32.83 -1.65 -30.34
CA ALA A 202 -33.03 -1.00 -31.63
C ALA A 202 -31.66 -0.59 -32.20
N SER A 203 -31.52 -0.75 -33.51
CA SER A 203 -30.31 -0.80 -34.28
C SER A 203 -29.50 0.50 -34.38
N SER A 204 -28.20 0.30 -34.59
CA SER A 204 -27.27 1.14 -35.36
C SER A 204 -27.05 2.59 -34.93
N SER A 205 -25.95 2.81 -34.22
CA SER A 205 -25.04 3.91 -34.54
C SER A 205 -23.60 3.47 -34.24
N THR A 206 -22.70 3.85 -35.15
CA THR A 206 -21.26 3.61 -35.12
C THR A 206 -20.65 3.96 -33.77
N ALA A 207 -20.15 2.96 -33.06
CA ALA A 207 -19.36 3.13 -31.84
C ALA A 207 -18.01 3.75 -32.19
N GLY A 208 -17.97 5.07 -32.32
CA GLY A 208 -16.75 5.81 -32.09
C GLY A 208 -16.36 5.58 -30.63
N SER A 209 -15.37 4.74 -30.39
CA SER A 209 -14.77 4.57 -29.06
C SER A 209 -14.13 5.91 -28.67
N SER A 210 -14.89 6.76 -28.00
CA SER A 210 -14.35 7.95 -27.35
C SER A 210 -13.41 7.46 -26.25
N ARG A 211 -12.12 7.78 -26.38
CA ARG A 211 -11.11 7.53 -25.34
C ARG A 211 -11.66 7.99 -23.97
N PRO A 212 -11.48 7.22 -22.89
CA PRO A 212 -11.92 7.67 -21.57
C PRO A 212 -11.26 9.01 -21.23
N ALA A 213 -12.00 9.87 -20.51
CA ALA A 213 -11.51 11.21 -20.13
C ALA A 213 -10.27 11.19 -19.22
N PHE A 214 -9.95 10.02 -18.66
CA PHE A 214 -8.76 9.72 -17.88
C PHE A 214 -8.38 8.25 -18.09
N ASP A 215 -7.09 7.94 -18.07
CA ASP A 215 -6.57 6.57 -18.03
C ASP A 215 -5.33 6.49 -17.13
N PHE A 216 -5.01 5.29 -16.67
CA PHE A 216 -3.75 4.99 -16.00
C PHE A 216 -2.71 4.58 -17.04
N ASP A 217 -1.46 5.02 -16.86
CA ASP A 217 -0.34 4.48 -17.61
C ASP A 217 -0.05 3.06 -17.10
N SER A 218 -0.53 2.06 -17.83
CA SER A 218 -0.35 0.65 -17.47
C SER A 218 1.10 0.19 -17.53
N THR A 219 2.03 1.00 -18.02
CA THR A 219 3.46 0.72 -18.03
C THR A 219 4.16 1.21 -16.76
N LYS A 220 3.52 2.13 -16.01
CA LYS A 220 4.05 2.77 -14.80
C LYS A 220 3.16 2.50 -13.59
N VAL A 221 3.17 1.23 -13.16
CA VAL A 221 2.48 0.76 -11.95
C VAL A 221 3.51 0.38 -10.89
N ALA A 222 3.38 0.94 -9.69
CA ALA A 222 4.16 0.59 -8.51
C ALA A 222 3.25 0.10 -7.39
N VAL A 223 3.81 -0.70 -6.48
CA VAL A 223 3.09 -1.20 -5.31
C VAL A 223 3.93 -0.93 -4.06
N SER A 224 3.33 -0.37 -3.03
CA SER A 224 3.99 -0.16 -1.74
C SER A 224 3.20 -0.78 -0.61
N GLY A 225 3.91 -1.09 0.47
CA GLY A 225 3.24 -1.50 1.69
C GLY A 225 4.16 -1.57 2.89
N PHE A 226 3.56 -1.40 4.08
CA PHE A 226 4.27 -1.26 5.34
C PHE A 226 3.85 -2.38 6.28
N SER A 227 4.79 -3.09 6.91
CA SER A 227 4.47 -4.20 7.83
C SER A 227 3.59 -5.27 7.12
N SER A 228 2.37 -5.53 7.61
CA SER A 228 1.37 -6.37 6.91
C SER A 228 0.99 -5.86 5.52
N GLY A 229 1.04 -4.55 5.28
CA GLY A 229 0.87 -4.00 3.94
C GLY A 229 2.02 -4.40 3.00
N GLY A 230 3.24 -4.53 3.51
CA GLY A 230 4.39 -4.99 2.73
C GLY A 230 4.26 -6.47 2.34
N ASN A 231 3.59 -7.26 3.18
CA ASN A 231 3.16 -8.61 2.82
C ASN A 231 2.17 -8.60 1.65
N LEU A 232 1.15 -7.73 1.67
CA LEU A 232 0.21 -7.57 0.55
C LEU A 232 0.89 -7.09 -0.73
N ALA A 233 1.79 -6.11 -0.61
CA ALA A 233 2.52 -5.56 -1.75
C ALA A 233 3.37 -6.62 -2.46
N LEU A 234 4.11 -7.45 -1.70
CA LEU A 234 4.84 -8.57 -2.26
C LEU A 234 3.90 -9.60 -2.91
N ASN A 235 2.78 -9.90 -2.24
CA ASN A 235 1.78 -10.83 -2.75
C ASN A 235 1.28 -10.47 -4.16
N LEU A 236 1.04 -9.18 -4.45
CA LEU A 236 0.52 -8.81 -5.77
C LEU A 236 1.43 -9.20 -6.94
N ALA A 237 2.74 -9.34 -6.69
CA ALA A 237 3.71 -9.75 -7.69
C ALA A 237 4.01 -11.26 -7.70
N LEU A 238 3.36 -12.07 -6.86
CA LEU A 238 3.54 -13.52 -6.86
C LEU A 238 2.58 -14.19 -7.87
N ASP A 239 3.11 -15.12 -8.67
CA ASP A 239 2.41 -16.09 -9.52
C ASP A 239 2.83 -17.48 -9.02
N ILE A 240 2.03 -18.06 -8.13
CA ILE A 240 2.38 -19.32 -7.45
C ILE A 240 1.63 -20.45 -8.14
N ARG A 241 2.38 -21.45 -8.60
CA ARG A 241 1.87 -22.58 -9.38
C ARG A 241 2.33 -23.91 -8.78
N PRO A 242 1.81 -25.06 -9.25
CA PRO A 242 2.38 -26.35 -8.88
C PRO A 242 3.89 -26.41 -9.13
N PRO A 243 4.68 -27.07 -8.25
CA PRO A 243 4.25 -27.89 -7.12
C PRO A 243 4.06 -27.12 -5.80
N GLU A 244 4.30 -25.80 -5.74
CA GLU A 244 4.20 -25.03 -4.49
C GLU A 244 2.77 -24.92 -3.96
N LEU A 245 1.79 -24.86 -4.87
CA LEU A 245 0.37 -24.97 -4.58
C LEU A 245 -0.26 -26.00 -5.51
N GLU A 246 -1.20 -26.78 -4.98
CA GLU A 246 -1.98 -27.73 -5.81
C GLU A 246 -2.82 -27.00 -6.86
N SER A 247 -3.49 -25.92 -6.45
CA SER A 247 -4.23 -25.02 -7.34
C SER A 247 -3.41 -23.76 -7.61
N PRO A 248 -3.21 -23.38 -8.88
CA PRO A 248 -2.45 -22.18 -9.21
C PRO A 248 -3.16 -20.92 -8.70
N TRP A 249 -2.36 -19.97 -8.22
CA TRP A 249 -2.81 -18.65 -7.82
C TRP A 249 -1.98 -17.61 -8.60
N PRO A 250 -2.45 -17.19 -9.79
CA PRO A 250 -1.69 -16.30 -10.66
C PRO A 250 -1.62 -14.86 -10.13
N SER A 251 -0.58 -14.14 -10.52
CA SER A 251 -0.50 -12.68 -10.34
C SER A 251 -1.49 -11.98 -11.27
N ARG A 252 -1.94 -10.77 -10.88
CA ARG A 252 -2.68 -9.86 -11.78
C ARG A 252 -1.76 -9.12 -12.75
N PHE A 253 -0.47 -9.06 -12.46
CA PHE A 253 0.52 -8.78 -13.49
C PHE A 253 0.65 -10.02 -14.38
N THR A 254 0.15 -9.92 -15.62
CA THR A 254 0.19 -11.04 -16.56
C THR A 254 1.63 -11.44 -16.88
N PRO A 255 1.92 -12.68 -17.29
CA PRO A 255 3.28 -13.11 -17.63
C PRO A 255 3.98 -12.26 -18.71
N ASN A 256 3.20 -11.58 -19.55
CA ASN A 256 3.69 -10.72 -20.63
C ASN A 256 3.88 -9.25 -20.18
N TYR A 257 3.64 -8.93 -18.91
CA TYR A 257 3.84 -7.59 -18.38
C TYR A 257 5.34 -7.24 -18.44
N SER A 258 5.73 -6.40 -19.40
CA SER A 258 7.13 -6.23 -19.77
C SER A 258 7.83 -5.07 -19.09
N THR A 259 7.11 -4.22 -18.36
CA THR A 259 7.70 -3.06 -17.69
C THR A 259 8.03 -3.35 -16.23
N PRO A 260 9.07 -2.71 -15.65
CA PRO A 260 9.42 -2.92 -14.25
C PRO A 260 8.26 -2.66 -13.30
N ILE A 261 8.13 -3.50 -12.28
CA ILE A 261 7.13 -3.36 -11.20
C ILE A 261 7.89 -3.01 -9.91
N PRO A 262 7.96 -1.72 -9.54
CA PRO A 262 8.59 -1.31 -8.29
C PRO A 262 7.74 -1.78 -7.10
N LEU A 263 8.35 -2.55 -6.20
CA LEU A 263 7.79 -2.99 -4.93
C LEU A 263 8.51 -2.26 -3.79
N LEU A 264 7.82 -1.35 -3.11
CA LEU A 264 8.33 -0.64 -1.94
C LEU A 264 7.86 -1.36 -0.67
N LEU A 265 8.76 -2.12 -0.05
CA LEU A 265 8.48 -2.98 1.09
C LEU A 265 9.09 -2.36 2.35
N PHE A 266 8.26 -1.71 3.16
CA PHE A 266 8.70 -1.13 4.43
C PHE A 266 8.49 -2.15 5.55
N TYR A 267 9.60 -2.67 6.09
CA TYR A 267 9.67 -3.62 7.21
C TYR A 267 8.56 -4.69 7.14
N PRO A 268 8.49 -5.43 6.00
CA PRO A 268 7.36 -6.28 5.68
C PRO A 268 7.27 -7.52 6.60
N SER A 269 6.05 -8.01 6.80
CA SER A 269 5.80 -9.31 7.45
C SER A 269 5.91 -10.45 6.43
N PHE A 270 7.08 -11.06 6.29
CA PHE A 270 7.34 -12.16 5.37
C PHE A 270 6.84 -13.54 5.85
N ASP A 271 6.86 -13.80 7.16
CA ASP A 271 6.52 -15.08 7.77
C ASP A 271 5.62 -14.88 9.00
N LEU A 272 4.41 -15.43 8.92
CA LEU A 272 3.36 -15.35 9.93
C LEU A 272 3.24 -16.63 10.79
N ARG A 273 4.11 -17.63 10.58
CA ARG A 273 4.11 -18.87 11.37
C ARG A 273 4.39 -18.65 12.83
N GLN A 274 5.13 -17.60 13.20
CA GLN A 274 5.34 -17.21 14.59
C GLN A 274 4.32 -16.14 15.02
N LEU A 275 3.73 -16.34 16.19
CA LEU A 275 3.01 -15.27 16.88
C LEU A 275 3.96 -14.13 17.27
N PRO A 276 3.46 -12.90 17.45
CA PRO A 276 4.26 -11.78 17.93
C PRO A 276 5.11 -12.09 19.17
N SER A 277 4.57 -12.82 20.16
CA SER A 277 5.34 -13.24 21.35
C SER A 277 6.43 -14.29 21.10
N GLN A 278 6.33 -15.04 20.00
CA GLN A 278 7.25 -16.13 19.66
C GLN A 278 8.44 -15.68 18.81
N ARG A 279 8.39 -14.44 18.31
CA ARG A 279 9.46 -13.88 17.48
C ARG A 279 10.69 -13.56 18.31
N SER A 280 11.86 -13.72 17.72
CA SER A 280 13.10 -13.24 18.30
C SER A 280 13.08 -11.72 18.46
N ARG A 281 13.94 -11.24 19.35
CA ARG A 281 14.11 -9.82 19.63
C ARG A 281 15.59 -9.45 19.46
N PRO A 282 15.90 -8.37 18.75
CA PRO A 282 17.25 -7.81 18.73
C PRO A 282 17.75 -7.48 20.14
N GLU A 283 19.06 -7.63 20.37
CA GLU A 283 19.70 -7.50 21.70
C GLU A 283 19.44 -6.14 22.36
N HIS A 284 19.36 -5.07 21.57
CA HIS A 284 19.13 -3.69 22.04
C HIS A 284 17.66 -3.26 22.06
N MET A 285 16.73 -4.16 21.76
CA MET A 285 15.30 -3.87 21.77
C MET A 285 14.76 -3.95 23.21
N GLY A 286 14.14 -2.87 23.70
CA GLY A 286 13.52 -2.85 25.04
C GLY A 286 12.48 -3.96 25.25
N LEU A 287 12.18 -4.30 26.50
CA LEU A 287 11.23 -5.37 26.82
C LEU A 287 9.82 -5.07 26.30
N PRO A 288 9.08 -6.08 25.80
CA PRO A 288 7.72 -5.87 25.32
C PRO A 288 6.77 -5.63 26.48
N SER A 289 5.72 -4.84 26.24
CA SER A 289 4.59 -4.78 27.16
C SER A 289 3.83 -6.09 27.11
N ALA A 290 3.69 -6.77 28.26
CA ALA A 290 2.94 -8.02 28.38
C ALA A 290 1.48 -7.87 27.89
N PHE A 291 0.85 -6.75 28.25
CA PHE A 291 -0.51 -6.43 27.80
C PHE A 291 -0.61 -6.33 26.28
N TRP A 292 0.23 -5.50 25.65
CA TRP A 292 0.18 -5.33 24.19
C TRP A 292 0.59 -6.60 23.43
N THR A 293 1.49 -7.39 24.00
CA THR A 293 1.87 -8.70 23.45
C THR A 293 0.69 -9.65 23.44
N GLN A 294 -0.04 -9.75 24.56
CA GLN A 294 -1.24 -10.58 24.64
C GLN A 294 -2.35 -10.10 23.69
N VAL A 295 -2.48 -8.78 23.51
CA VAL A 295 -3.41 -8.22 22.52
C VAL A 295 -3.02 -8.66 21.11
N ALA A 296 -1.76 -8.51 20.73
CA ALA A 296 -1.28 -8.89 19.40
C ALA A 296 -1.40 -10.40 19.15
N ASP A 297 -1.07 -11.25 20.12
CA ASP A 297 -1.19 -12.70 20.02
C ASP A 297 -2.64 -13.19 19.88
N SER A 298 -3.59 -12.50 20.52
CA SER A 298 -5.02 -12.81 20.40
C SER A 298 -5.58 -12.41 19.03
N LEU A 299 -5.06 -11.31 18.44
CA LEU A 299 -5.56 -10.78 17.18
C LEU A 299 -4.86 -11.33 15.93
N ALA A 300 -3.58 -11.72 16.02
CA ALA A 300 -2.83 -12.24 14.88
C ALA A 300 -3.50 -13.45 14.18
N PRO A 301 -4.06 -14.45 14.90
CA PRO A 301 -4.75 -15.59 14.28
C PRO A 301 -6.07 -15.22 13.59
N THR A 302 -6.58 -13.99 13.76
CA THR A 302 -7.85 -13.57 13.16
C THR A 302 -7.71 -13.26 11.66
N TYR A 303 -6.49 -13.00 11.19
CA TYR A 303 -6.20 -12.89 9.77
C TYR A 303 -6.09 -14.25 9.11
N ALA A 304 -5.24 -15.14 9.61
CA ALA A 304 -5.09 -16.49 9.08
C ALA A 304 -5.02 -17.48 10.23
N GLU A 305 -5.74 -18.60 10.08
CA GLU A 305 -5.70 -19.68 11.06
C GLU A 305 -4.28 -20.26 11.13
N ARG A 306 -3.95 -20.87 12.26
CA ARG A 306 -2.56 -21.26 12.56
C ARG A 306 -2.02 -22.28 11.58
N ASP A 307 -2.86 -23.21 11.12
CA ASP A 307 -2.55 -24.20 10.08
C ASP A 307 -2.42 -23.60 8.67
N GLN A 308 -3.01 -22.43 8.41
CA GLN A 308 -2.87 -21.67 7.17
C GLN A 308 -1.58 -20.84 7.10
N THR A 309 -0.89 -20.60 8.22
CA THR A 309 0.26 -19.68 8.25
C THR A 309 1.47 -20.11 7.42
N SER A 310 1.57 -21.39 7.06
CA SER A 310 2.58 -21.89 6.12
C SER A 310 2.24 -21.64 4.65
N HIS A 311 0.98 -21.25 4.35
CA HIS A 311 0.56 -20.99 2.98
C HIS A 311 1.38 -19.82 2.39
N PRO A 312 1.96 -19.96 1.18
CA PRO A 312 2.89 -18.98 0.63
C PRO A 312 2.25 -17.63 0.28
N ARG A 313 0.91 -17.51 0.28
CA ARG A 313 0.21 -16.21 0.22
C ARG A 313 0.01 -15.55 1.59
N VAL A 314 -0.08 -16.34 2.66
CA VAL A 314 -0.13 -15.82 4.03
C VAL A 314 1.26 -15.38 4.47
N SER A 315 2.27 -16.19 4.15
CA SER A 315 3.69 -15.97 4.42
C SER A 315 4.49 -15.90 3.12
N PRO A 316 4.44 -14.76 2.38
CA PRO A 316 5.08 -14.60 1.07
C PRO A 316 6.60 -14.69 1.09
N GLY A 317 7.23 -14.63 2.26
CA GLY A 317 8.65 -14.95 2.40
C GLY A 317 8.99 -16.41 2.12
N LEU A 318 8.02 -17.33 2.28
CA LEU A 318 8.19 -18.76 2.07
C LEU A 318 8.14 -19.14 0.58
N ALA A 319 7.39 -18.40 -0.24
CA ALA A 319 7.24 -18.63 -1.67
C ALA A 319 8.59 -18.68 -2.41
N SER A 320 8.70 -19.51 -3.46
CA SER A 320 9.87 -19.51 -4.33
C SER A 320 10.10 -18.14 -4.96
N LEU A 321 11.36 -17.74 -5.10
CA LEU A 321 11.71 -16.51 -5.81
C LEU A 321 11.51 -16.61 -7.33
N ASP A 322 11.32 -17.82 -7.86
CA ASP A 322 10.89 -18.04 -9.25
C ASP A 322 9.39 -17.77 -9.43
N SER A 323 8.60 -17.84 -8.36
CA SER A 323 7.18 -17.46 -8.37
C SER A 323 6.98 -15.93 -8.29
N LEU A 324 8.04 -15.15 -8.05
CA LEU A 324 7.96 -13.69 -8.11
C LEU A 324 8.05 -13.23 -9.57
N HIS A 325 7.13 -12.35 -10.00
CA HIS A 325 7.08 -11.83 -11.36
C HIS A 325 8.46 -11.32 -11.84
N PRO A 326 8.94 -11.68 -13.04
CA PRO A 326 10.29 -11.34 -13.51
C PRO A 326 10.57 -9.82 -13.55
N ALA A 327 9.53 -9.04 -13.84
CA ALA A 327 9.62 -7.59 -13.90
C ALA A 327 9.68 -6.91 -12.51
N ALA A 328 9.47 -7.63 -11.40
CA ALA A 328 9.49 -7.03 -10.08
C ALA A 328 10.90 -6.54 -9.68
N ARG A 329 10.96 -5.32 -9.16
CA ARG A 329 12.13 -4.65 -8.57
C ARG A 329 11.79 -4.34 -7.12
N MET A 330 12.64 -4.75 -6.18
CA MET A 330 12.33 -4.73 -4.76
C MET A 330 13.18 -3.69 -4.04
N PHE A 331 12.52 -2.75 -3.36
CA PHE A 331 13.13 -1.82 -2.44
C PHE A 331 12.66 -2.17 -1.03
N LEU A 332 13.58 -2.53 -0.16
CA LEU A 332 13.29 -3.05 1.17
C LEU A 332 13.85 -2.09 2.22
N VAL A 333 13.00 -1.61 3.12
CA VAL A 333 13.43 -0.80 4.27
C VAL A 333 13.36 -1.65 5.53
N LEU A 334 14.48 -1.81 6.22
CA LEU A 334 14.57 -2.59 7.46
C LEU A 334 14.77 -1.68 8.66
N CYS A 335 14.37 -2.17 9.83
CA CYS A 335 14.64 -1.51 11.10
C CYS A 335 15.43 -2.45 12.02
N GLU A 336 16.46 -1.90 12.64
CA GLU A 336 17.30 -2.63 13.59
C GLU A 336 16.51 -3.10 14.82
N LEU A 337 15.61 -2.26 15.35
CA LEU A 337 14.83 -2.54 16.57
C LEU A 337 13.44 -3.09 16.22
N ASP A 338 13.42 -4.23 15.53
CA ASP A 338 12.18 -4.87 15.06
C ASP A 338 12.15 -6.39 15.34
N THR A 339 11.00 -6.88 15.79
CA THR A 339 10.70 -8.33 15.91
C THR A 339 10.54 -9.04 14.57
N LEU A 340 10.39 -8.31 13.46
CA LEU A 340 10.42 -8.84 12.10
C LEU A 340 11.83 -8.87 11.49
N SER A 341 12.85 -8.40 12.22
CA SER A 341 14.21 -8.29 11.70
C SER A 341 14.79 -9.65 11.29
N GLU A 342 14.62 -10.71 12.10
CA GLU A 342 15.15 -12.04 11.77
C GLU A 342 14.57 -12.59 10.46
N GLN A 343 13.25 -12.58 10.30
CA GLN A 343 12.63 -13.04 9.04
C GLN A 343 13.02 -12.15 7.85
N SER A 344 13.26 -10.86 8.09
CA SER A 344 13.75 -9.94 7.05
C SER A 344 15.16 -10.31 6.61
N LYS A 345 16.07 -10.59 7.54
CA LYS A 345 17.44 -11.05 7.28
C LYS A 345 17.46 -12.38 6.54
N GLN A 346 16.63 -13.34 6.98
CA GLN A 346 16.46 -14.63 6.31
C GLN A 346 15.99 -14.47 4.86
N TRP A 347 15.01 -13.59 4.63
CA TRP A 347 14.50 -13.33 3.28
C TRP A 347 15.52 -12.60 2.40
N VAL A 348 16.24 -11.61 2.95
CA VAL A 348 17.34 -10.93 2.25
C VAL A 348 18.41 -11.93 1.84
N ALA A 349 18.86 -12.80 2.75
CA ALA A 349 19.83 -13.85 2.46
C ALA A 349 19.32 -14.80 1.36
N LYS A 350 18.04 -15.18 1.41
CA LYS A 350 17.37 -15.98 0.36
C LYS A 350 17.42 -15.28 -1.00
N VAL A 351 17.14 -13.98 -1.09
CA VAL A 351 17.21 -13.22 -2.34
C VAL A 351 18.63 -13.05 -2.85
N GLN A 352 19.59 -12.86 -1.95
CA GLN A 352 21.02 -12.73 -2.29
C GLN A 352 21.64 -14.02 -2.82
N ALA A 353 21.18 -15.17 -2.32
CA ALA A 353 21.57 -16.48 -2.83
C ALA A 353 20.91 -16.83 -4.18
N HIS A 354 20.09 -15.93 -4.74
CA HIS A 354 19.30 -16.17 -5.95
C HIS A 354 19.61 -15.12 -7.02
N LYS A 355 19.34 -15.45 -8.30
CA LYS A 355 19.51 -14.51 -9.44
C LYS A 355 18.79 -13.16 -9.26
N ARG A 356 17.76 -13.13 -8.41
CA ARG A 356 16.97 -11.92 -8.11
C ARG A 356 17.70 -10.89 -7.26
N THR A 357 18.91 -11.18 -6.75
CA THR A 357 19.75 -10.22 -6.03
C THR A 357 19.97 -8.91 -6.80
N GLU A 358 20.09 -8.98 -8.14
CA GLU A 358 20.28 -7.81 -8.98
C GLU A 358 19.08 -6.85 -8.96
N HIS A 359 17.90 -7.32 -8.55
CA HIS A 359 16.67 -6.54 -8.47
C HIS A 359 16.32 -6.06 -7.06
N LEU A 360 17.16 -6.36 -6.06
CA LEU A 360 16.96 -5.96 -4.66
C LEU A 360 17.80 -4.73 -4.31
N VAL A 361 17.18 -3.76 -3.64
CA VAL A 361 17.83 -2.64 -2.94
C VAL A 361 17.36 -2.68 -1.48
N VAL A 362 18.30 -2.60 -0.54
CA VAL A 362 18.00 -2.64 0.89
C VAL A 362 18.49 -1.36 1.56
N GLU A 363 17.61 -0.75 2.34
CA GLU A 363 17.89 0.32 3.29
C GLU A 363 17.81 -0.25 4.69
N ASP A 364 18.96 -0.55 5.27
CA ASP A 364 19.05 -1.01 6.66
C ASP A 364 19.16 0.21 7.58
N VAL A 365 18.16 0.45 8.43
CA VAL A 365 18.05 1.70 9.17
C VAL A 365 18.32 1.49 10.66
N ALA A 366 19.49 1.98 11.07
CA ALA A 366 19.98 1.83 12.43
C ALA A 366 19.10 2.56 13.45
N ASN A 367 18.96 1.96 14.64
CA ASN A 367 18.21 2.46 15.79
C ASN A 367 16.71 2.77 15.55
N MET A 368 16.14 2.35 14.41
CA MET A 368 14.73 2.56 14.13
C MET A 368 13.88 1.40 14.65
N LYS A 369 12.72 1.73 15.21
CA LYS A 369 11.70 0.78 15.68
C LYS A 369 10.69 0.47 14.59
N HIS A 370 10.06 -0.69 14.66
CA HIS A 370 8.94 -1.03 13.78
C HIS A 370 7.88 0.08 13.70
N GLY A 371 7.43 0.40 12.49
CA GLY A 371 6.36 1.39 12.29
C GLY A 371 6.77 2.87 12.39
N TRP A 372 8.04 3.21 12.62
CA TRP A 372 8.46 4.61 12.84
C TRP A 372 8.06 5.55 11.69
N THR A 373 8.06 5.08 10.43
CA THR A 373 7.70 5.91 9.29
C THR A 373 6.22 6.28 9.23
N GLN A 374 5.36 5.55 9.96
CA GLN A 374 3.91 5.80 10.04
C GLN A 374 3.56 6.73 11.21
N MET A 375 4.51 7.02 12.10
CA MET A 375 4.25 7.92 13.23
C MET A 375 4.15 9.37 12.75
N PRO A 376 3.26 10.18 13.39
CA PRO A 376 3.23 11.62 13.20
C PRO A 376 4.59 12.24 13.45
N ASP A 377 5.01 13.19 12.63
CA ASP A 377 6.31 13.84 12.79
C ASP A 377 6.45 14.51 14.16
N GLY A 378 5.37 15.04 14.74
CA GLY A 378 5.39 15.59 16.10
C GLY A 378 5.81 14.60 17.20
N TRP A 379 5.76 13.28 16.94
CA TRP A 379 6.14 12.22 17.87
C TRP A 379 7.53 11.63 17.58
N LEU A 380 8.14 12.04 16.48
CA LEU A 380 9.46 11.56 16.07
C LEU A 380 10.57 12.47 16.60
N SER A 381 11.67 11.86 17.02
CA SER A 381 12.91 12.58 17.29
C SER A 381 13.47 13.22 16.00
N PRO A 382 14.37 14.21 16.10
CA PRO A 382 15.05 14.76 14.91
C PRO A 382 15.72 13.69 14.04
N GLU A 383 16.32 12.68 14.67
CA GLU A 383 16.98 11.55 14.02
C GLU A 383 15.98 10.65 13.29
N GLU A 384 14.84 10.31 13.92
CA GLU A 384 13.79 9.52 13.29
C GLU A 384 13.17 10.25 12.08
N LYS A 385 12.96 11.57 12.18
CA LYS A 385 12.47 12.40 11.06
C LYS A 385 13.44 12.38 9.88
N GLN A 386 14.72 12.56 10.17
CA GLN A 386 15.79 12.56 9.19
C GLN A 386 15.87 11.19 8.49
N ALA A 387 15.78 10.08 9.24
CA ALA A 387 15.75 8.73 8.70
C ALA A 387 14.52 8.53 7.79
N LYS A 388 13.34 8.92 8.26
CA LYS A 388 12.08 8.87 7.50
C LYS A 388 12.17 9.63 6.18
N GLN A 389 12.70 10.86 6.21
CA GLN A 389 12.90 11.65 4.99
C GLN A 389 13.90 11.00 4.03
N ALA A 390 15.00 10.45 4.56
CA ALA A 390 16.01 9.76 3.75
C ALA A 390 15.42 8.55 3.03
N VAL A 391 14.71 7.66 3.74
CA VAL A 391 14.12 6.46 3.12
C VAL A 391 13.01 6.80 2.11
N PHE A 392 12.19 7.84 2.36
CA PHE A 392 11.16 8.27 1.40
C PHE A 392 11.78 8.86 0.13
N THR A 393 12.86 9.64 0.27
CA THR A 393 13.60 10.20 -0.87
C THR A 393 14.20 9.08 -1.73
N LYS A 394 14.80 8.07 -1.09
CA LYS A 394 15.37 6.91 -1.78
C LYS A 394 14.31 6.02 -2.43
N ALA A 395 13.17 5.81 -1.76
CA ALA A 395 12.04 5.09 -2.34
C ALA A 395 11.53 5.78 -3.60
N THR A 396 11.45 7.12 -3.60
CA THR A 396 11.08 7.90 -4.78
C THR A 396 12.09 7.70 -5.90
N ALA A 397 13.38 7.86 -5.62
CA ALA A 397 14.45 7.67 -6.60
C ALA A 397 14.47 6.25 -7.18
N PHE A 398 14.13 5.24 -6.36
CA PHE A 398 14.01 3.87 -6.80
C PHE A 398 12.86 3.65 -7.78
N VAL A 399 11.68 4.23 -7.50
CA VAL A 399 10.53 4.15 -8.42
C VAL A 399 10.83 4.89 -9.72
N ASP A 400 11.43 6.08 -9.63
CA ASP A 400 11.82 6.86 -10.81
C ASP A 400 12.83 6.11 -11.69
N TRP A 401 13.86 5.51 -11.08
CA TRP A 401 14.80 4.64 -11.79
C TRP A 401 14.10 3.44 -12.44
N ALA A 402 13.16 2.79 -11.75
CA ALA A 402 12.49 1.63 -12.31
C ALA A 402 11.52 1.98 -13.45
N TRP A 403 10.85 3.13 -13.40
CA TRP A 403 9.93 3.57 -14.46
C TRP A 403 10.62 4.25 -15.64
N ASN A 404 11.66 5.05 -15.37
CA ASN A 404 12.26 5.96 -16.35
C ASN A 404 13.75 5.66 -16.63
N GLY A 405 14.37 4.77 -15.85
CA GLY A 405 15.79 4.45 -16.00
C GLY A 405 16.11 3.92 -17.39
N ALA A 406 17.08 4.55 -18.06
CA ALA A 406 17.56 4.08 -19.34
C ALA A 406 18.19 2.68 -19.20
N GLN A 407 18.13 1.85 -20.26
CA GLN A 407 18.89 0.60 -20.29
C GLN A 407 20.37 0.91 -20.00
N GLY A 408 20.90 0.34 -18.91
CA GLY A 408 22.28 0.53 -18.48
C GLY A 408 22.51 1.63 -17.44
N GLN A 409 21.49 2.36 -16.97
CA GLN A 409 21.62 3.18 -15.77
C GLN A 409 21.76 2.30 -14.52
N ASP A 410 22.78 2.58 -13.72
CA ASP A 410 23.06 1.84 -12.50
C ASP A 410 21.88 1.90 -11.53
N LYS A 411 21.50 0.72 -11.02
CA LYS A 411 20.51 0.59 -9.96
C LYS A 411 20.97 1.35 -8.71
N PRO A 412 20.06 2.00 -7.96
CA PRO A 412 20.36 2.50 -6.63
C PRO A 412 21.07 1.43 -5.77
N LYS A 413 22.11 1.84 -5.05
CA LYS A 413 22.86 0.93 -4.18
C LYS A 413 22.10 0.69 -2.88
N SER A 414 22.29 -0.50 -2.29
CA SER A 414 21.85 -0.76 -0.92
C SER A 414 22.71 0.05 0.05
N GLN A 415 22.08 0.57 1.10
CA GLN A 415 22.76 1.45 2.05
C GLN A 415 22.39 1.14 3.50
N LEU A 416 23.36 1.31 4.38
CA LEU A 416 23.13 1.51 5.81
C LEU A 416 22.77 2.98 6.02
N VAL A 417 21.65 3.22 6.70
CA VAL A 417 21.18 4.55 7.08
C VAL A 417 21.42 4.72 8.57
N VAL A 418 22.37 5.59 8.91
CA VAL A 418 22.70 5.94 10.29
C VAL A 418 22.24 7.38 10.56
N PRO A 419 21.16 7.58 11.32
CA PRO A 419 20.72 8.90 11.73
C PRO A 419 21.79 9.62 12.56
N GLN A 420 21.93 10.93 12.39
CA GLN A 420 22.95 11.75 13.04
C GLN A 420 22.31 12.81 13.93
N LYS A 421 22.82 12.97 15.16
CA LYS A 421 22.31 13.93 16.16
C LYS A 421 22.52 15.40 15.78
N ASP A 422 23.64 15.72 15.11
CA ASP A 422 24.12 17.11 15.04
C ASP A 422 24.18 17.72 13.62
N THR A 423 23.93 16.95 12.55
CA THR A 423 24.18 17.40 11.16
C THR A 423 22.93 17.73 10.36
N GLY A 424 21.73 17.41 10.87
CA GLY A 424 20.46 17.59 10.16
C GLY A 424 20.26 16.67 8.93
N LYS A 425 21.25 15.85 8.54
CA LYS A 425 21.13 14.80 7.49
C LYS A 425 21.66 13.44 7.95
N ALA A 426 20.99 12.36 7.55
CA ALA A 426 21.42 11.01 7.90
C ALA A 426 22.71 10.67 7.17
N GLN A 427 23.64 10.00 7.85
CA GLN A 427 24.79 9.41 7.19
C GLN A 427 24.34 8.15 6.45
N THR A 428 24.78 8.00 5.22
CA THR A 428 24.54 6.80 4.42
C THR A 428 25.87 6.21 4.01
N ALA A 429 25.99 4.90 4.14
CA ALA A 429 27.15 4.14 3.67
C ALA A 429 26.65 3.04 2.73
N ASP A 430 27.29 2.91 1.57
CA ASP A 430 27.05 1.78 0.69
C ASP A 430 27.38 0.50 1.46
N ILE A 431 26.44 -0.44 1.50
CA ILE A 431 26.68 -1.77 2.06
C ILE A 431 26.77 -2.77 0.93
N SER A 432 27.74 -3.68 1.01
CA SER A 432 27.71 -4.83 0.13
C SER A 432 26.47 -5.66 0.43
N PRO A 433 25.94 -6.43 -0.53
CA PRO A 433 24.83 -7.35 -0.25
C PRO A 433 25.12 -8.24 0.99
N LYS A 434 26.37 -8.66 1.19
CA LYS A 434 26.74 -9.53 2.32
C LYS A 434 26.77 -8.84 3.70
N GLU A 435 26.63 -7.51 3.74
CA GLU A 435 26.73 -6.68 4.95
C GLU A 435 25.39 -6.13 5.44
N VAL A 436 24.26 -6.57 4.86
CA VAL A 436 22.93 -6.27 5.43
C VAL A 436 22.82 -7.04 6.75
N VAL A 437 22.74 -6.33 7.89
CA VAL A 437 22.87 -6.93 9.23
C VAL A 437 21.55 -7.31 9.81
#